data_AF-A0A9P8FMY3-F1
#
_entry.id   AF-A0A9P8FMY3-F1
#
_cell.length_a   1.000
_cell.length_b   1.000
_cell.length_c   1.000
_cell.angle_alpha   90.00
_cell.angle_beta   90.00
_cell.angle_gamma   90.00
#
_symmetry.space_group_name_H-M   'P 1'
#
loop_
_entity.id
_entity.type
_entity.pdbx_description
1 polymer ?
#
loop_
_entity_poly.entity_id
_entity_poly.type
_entity_poly.pdbx_seq_one_letter_code
_entity_poly.pdbx_strand_id
1 'polypeptide(L)'
;MAPKNKLSLKEKYPEIYAQTNIDRTGHKRVVPMEVLSLGLGRTGTMSMKAAYEILGYPTYHYVSMMENPPDLDLWLSALRRKYSPHPDEKPFTLAEWDALLGHISAVTDSPINAFAPELITAYPNAKVVLVERDVEDWYRSFEKNVISSFAAPMTRVLVKLDPGFIGKQGKIGEFLMRYMAILQFVLGHEVALEKIDRIELRRLQDSDDEVLKLAHD
;
A
#
# COMPACT_ATOMS: atom_id res chain seq x y z
N MET A 1 -17.55 -33.43 -38.29
CA MET A 1 -17.17 -33.00 -36.93
C MET A 1 -17.41 -31.51 -36.83
N ALA A 2 -18.35 -31.08 -35.98
CA ALA A 2 -18.58 -29.65 -35.76
C ALA A 2 -17.33 -29.04 -35.07
N PRO A 3 -16.89 -27.82 -35.45
CA PRO A 3 -15.77 -27.18 -34.78
C PRO A 3 -16.15 -26.94 -33.31
N LYS A 4 -15.33 -27.45 -32.39
CA LYS A 4 -15.48 -27.14 -30.96
C LYS A 4 -15.38 -25.63 -30.82
N ASN A 5 -16.48 -24.99 -30.46
CA ASN A 5 -16.55 -23.55 -30.24
C ASN A 5 -15.59 -23.21 -29.09
N LYS A 6 -14.36 -22.79 -29.42
CA LYS A 6 -13.39 -22.35 -28.41
C LYS A 6 -13.86 -20.98 -27.95
N LEU A 7 -14.34 -20.92 -26.71
CA LEU A 7 -14.56 -19.66 -26.00
C LEU A 7 -13.33 -18.76 -26.18
N SER A 8 -13.57 -17.51 -26.56
CA SER A 8 -12.54 -16.48 -26.60
C SER A 8 -11.93 -16.30 -25.19
N LEU A 9 -10.71 -15.77 -25.12
CA LEU A 9 -10.06 -15.49 -23.82
C LEU A 9 -10.92 -14.57 -22.94
N LYS A 10 -11.66 -13.66 -23.56
CA LYS A 10 -12.60 -12.77 -22.86
C LYS A 10 -13.78 -13.51 -22.23
N GLU A 11 -14.29 -14.53 -22.90
CA GLU A 11 -15.37 -15.36 -22.36
C GLU A 11 -14.86 -16.38 -21.33
N LYS A 12 -13.60 -16.79 -21.45
CA LYS A 12 -12.97 -17.75 -20.54
C LYS A 12 -12.50 -17.11 -19.23
N TYR A 13 -12.11 -15.84 -19.28
CA TYR A 13 -11.58 -15.08 -18.15
C TYR A 13 -12.20 -13.67 -18.09
N PRO A 14 -13.54 -13.55 -17.98
CA PRO A 14 -14.22 -12.27 -18.00
C PRO A 14 -13.71 -11.31 -16.92
N GLU A 15 -13.25 -11.83 -15.77
CA GLU A 15 -12.67 -11.07 -14.66
C GLU A 15 -11.40 -10.29 -15.04
N ILE A 16 -10.63 -10.76 -16.02
CA ILE A 16 -9.42 -10.07 -16.51
C ILE A 16 -9.78 -8.88 -17.41
N TYR A 17 -11.00 -8.89 -17.98
CA TYR A 17 -11.48 -7.87 -18.93
C TYR A 17 -12.61 -6.99 -18.37
N ALA A 18 -13.02 -7.21 -17.12
CA ALA A 18 -14.14 -6.50 -16.48
C ALA A 18 -13.69 -5.19 -15.82
N GLN A 19 -13.03 -4.32 -16.61
CA GLN A 19 -12.72 -2.97 -16.15
C GLN A 19 -13.98 -2.10 -16.19
N THR A 20 -14.27 -1.43 -15.08
CA THR A 20 -15.47 -0.61 -14.94
C THR A 20 -15.36 0.74 -15.66
N ASN A 21 -14.15 1.28 -15.84
CA ASN A 21 -13.85 2.51 -16.57
C ASN A 21 -14.70 3.73 -16.15
N ILE A 22 -14.98 3.83 -14.85
CA ILE A 22 -15.71 4.93 -14.23
C ILE A 22 -14.73 6.11 -14.05
N ASP A 23 -14.99 7.22 -14.73
CA ASP A 23 -14.36 8.49 -14.39
C ASP A 23 -14.99 9.03 -13.09
N ARG A 24 -14.17 9.20 -12.07
CA ARG A 24 -14.60 9.67 -10.75
C ARG A 24 -14.42 11.17 -10.56
N THR A 25 -13.85 11.87 -11.55
CA THR A 25 -13.54 13.29 -11.43
C THR A 25 -14.79 14.10 -11.11
N GLY A 26 -14.75 14.86 -10.02
CA GLY A 26 -15.88 15.68 -9.57
C GLY A 26 -17.04 14.91 -8.93
N HIS A 27 -16.92 13.59 -8.74
CA HIS A 27 -17.89 12.83 -7.94
C HIS A 27 -17.89 13.32 -6.50
N LYS A 28 -19.04 13.14 -5.84
CA LYS A 28 -19.22 13.46 -4.43
C LYS A 28 -19.36 12.17 -3.63
N ARG A 29 -19.05 12.26 -2.34
CA ARG A 29 -19.28 11.17 -1.39
C ARG A 29 -20.77 10.84 -1.29
N VAL A 30 -21.10 9.57 -1.46
CA VAL A 30 -22.46 9.01 -1.39
C VAL A 30 -22.63 8.03 -0.23
N VAL A 31 -21.51 7.54 0.33
CA VAL A 31 -21.48 6.73 1.55
C VAL A 31 -20.44 7.30 2.52
N PRO A 32 -20.70 7.33 3.84
CA PRO A 32 -19.72 7.83 4.80
C PRO A 32 -18.44 7.00 4.76
N MET A 33 -17.29 7.66 5.01
CA MET A 33 -16.05 6.96 5.30
C MET A 33 -16.10 6.49 6.75
N GLU A 34 -16.11 5.18 6.95
CA GLU A 34 -16.31 4.53 8.25
C GLU A 34 -15.01 3.93 8.79
N VAL A 35 -14.15 3.37 7.92
CA VAL A 35 -12.94 2.66 8.33
C VAL A 35 -11.72 3.02 7.48
N LEU A 36 -10.66 3.48 8.14
CA LEU A 36 -9.33 3.67 7.57
C LEU A 36 -8.42 2.52 8.05
N SER A 37 -8.26 1.48 7.23
CA SER A 37 -7.34 0.37 7.51
C SER A 37 -5.96 0.68 6.94
N LEU A 38 -5.07 1.24 7.76
CA LEU A 38 -3.83 1.88 7.31
C LEU A 38 -2.60 0.95 7.43
N GLY A 39 -2.84 -0.36 7.44
CA GLY A 39 -1.78 -1.37 7.44
C GLY A 39 -0.93 -1.35 6.16
N LEU A 40 0.34 -1.76 6.29
CA LEU A 40 1.22 -1.94 5.14
C LEU A 40 0.77 -3.13 4.29
N GLY A 41 1.11 -3.08 3.00
CA GLY A 41 0.96 -4.24 2.15
C GLY A 41 1.65 -5.45 2.79
N ARG A 42 1.03 -6.63 2.67
CA ARG A 42 1.49 -7.90 3.27
C ARG A 42 1.28 -8.08 4.78
N THR A 43 0.49 -7.22 5.44
CA THR A 43 -0.01 -7.45 6.81
C THR A 43 -1.41 -8.08 6.87
N GLY A 44 -1.93 -8.59 5.74
CA GLY A 44 -3.26 -9.22 5.67
C GLY A 44 -4.36 -8.32 5.08
N THR A 45 -3.98 -7.30 4.31
CA THR A 45 -4.88 -6.30 3.71
C THR A 45 -6.02 -6.91 2.86
N MET A 46 -5.74 -7.95 2.07
CA MET A 46 -6.79 -8.66 1.32
C MET A 46 -7.79 -9.39 2.23
N SER A 47 -7.33 -9.96 3.35
CA SER A 47 -8.23 -10.56 4.34
C SER A 47 -9.07 -9.48 5.03
N MET A 48 -8.49 -8.32 5.32
CA MET A 48 -9.22 -7.17 5.86
C MET A 48 -10.26 -6.65 4.89
N LYS A 49 -9.93 -6.55 3.59
CA LYS A 49 -10.89 -6.22 2.53
C LYS A 49 -12.10 -7.15 2.59
N ALA A 50 -11.87 -8.47 2.59
CA ALA A 50 -12.94 -9.45 2.66
C ALA A 50 -13.77 -9.34 3.94
N ALA A 51 -13.12 -9.12 5.09
CA ALA A 51 -13.79 -8.94 6.37
C ALA A 51 -14.71 -7.71 6.38
N TYR A 52 -14.25 -6.58 5.86
CA TYR A 52 -15.07 -5.37 5.75
C TYR A 52 -16.24 -5.53 4.79
N GLU A 53 -16.05 -6.24 3.68
CA GLU A 53 -17.14 -6.55 2.75
C GLU A 53 -18.20 -7.46 3.39
N ILE A 54 -17.78 -8.46 4.17
CA ILE A 54 -18.70 -9.31 4.96
C ILE A 54 -19.50 -8.46 5.97
N LEU A 55 -18.87 -7.47 6.57
CA LEU A 55 -19.51 -6.53 7.51
C LEU A 55 -20.38 -5.47 6.81
N GLY A 56 -20.47 -5.49 5.48
CA GLY A 56 -21.31 -4.57 4.70
C GLY A 56 -20.65 -3.22 4.41
N TYR A 57 -19.34 -3.09 4.56
CA TYR A 57 -18.59 -1.92 4.14
C TYR A 57 -18.03 -2.14 2.72
N PRO A 58 -18.53 -1.41 1.69
CA PRO A 58 -17.86 -1.38 0.40
C PRO A 58 -16.42 -0.92 0.61
N THR A 59 -15.45 -1.71 0.13
CA THR A 59 -14.05 -1.55 0.51
C THR A 59 -13.12 -1.35 -0.68
N TYR A 60 -12.28 -0.32 -0.62
CA TYR A 60 -11.23 -0.07 -1.60
C TYR A 60 -9.92 -0.74 -1.16
N HIS A 61 -9.26 -1.42 -2.09
CA HIS A 61 -7.95 -2.06 -1.91
C HIS A 61 -7.05 -1.71 -3.11
N TYR A 62 -5.75 -2.02 -3.03
CA TYR A 62 -4.82 -1.88 -4.18
C TYR A 62 -5.39 -2.46 -5.49
N VAL A 63 -6.09 -3.58 -5.41
CA VAL A 63 -6.68 -4.28 -6.58
C VAL A 63 -7.82 -3.49 -7.22
N SER A 64 -8.48 -2.60 -6.49
CA SER A 64 -9.57 -1.76 -7.00
C SER A 64 -9.09 -0.80 -8.10
N MET A 65 -7.81 -0.40 -8.08
CA MET A 65 -7.21 0.37 -9.18
C MET A 65 -7.08 -0.45 -10.48
N MET A 66 -7.01 -1.79 -10.37
CA MET A 66 -6.98 -2.67 -11.54
C MET A 66 -8.39 -2.88 -12.10
N GLU A 67 -9.40 -2.91 -11.23
CA GLU A 67 -10.82 -2.99 -11.56
C GLU A 67 -11.36 -1.68 -12.17
N ASN A 68 -10.79 -0.52 -11.77
CA ASN A 68 -11.10 0.79 -12.34
C ASN A 68 -9.84 1.60 -12.71
N PRO A 69 -9.25 1.37 -13.90
CA PRO A 69 -8.03 2.06 -14.34
C PRO A 69 -8.04 3.60 -14.28
N PRO A 70 -9.17 4.31 -14.53
CA PRO A 70 -9.21 5.77 -14.38
C PRO A 70 -8.82 6.27 -12.97
N ASP A 71 -8.98 5.45 -11.92
CA ASP A 71 -8.55 5.81 -10.57
C ASP A 71 -7.03 6.04 -10.49
N LEU A 72 -6.25 5.42 -11.37
CA LEU A 72 -4.80 5.58 -11.43
C LEU A 72 -4.40 7.04 -11.65
N ASP A 73 -5.19 7.83 -12.37
CA ASP A 73 -4.90 9.25 -12.62
C ASP A 73 -5.07 10.10 -11.35
N LEU A 74 -6.11 9.83 -10.57
CA LEU A 74 -6.33 10.50 -9.28
C LEU A 74 -5.26 10.11 -8.26
N TRP A 75 -4.88 8.83 -8.22
CA TRP A 75 -3.79 8.36 -7.36
C TRP A 75 -2.43 8.94 -7.75
N LEU A 76 -2.12 9.02 -9.04
CA LEU A 76 -0.89 9.66 -9.51
C LEU A 76 -0.85 11.15 -9.18
N SER A 77 -1.99 11.85 -9.30
CA SER A 77 -2.12 13.24 -8.89
C SER A 77 -1.83 13.39 -7.39
N ALA A 78 -2.45 12.57 -6.54
CA ALA A 78 -2.23 12.58 -5.09
C ALA A 78 -0.77 12.30 -4.72
N LEU A 79 -0.16 11.26 -5.30
CA LEU A 79 1.21 10.85 -5.01
C LEU A 79 2.24 11.88 -5.50
N ARG A 80 2.05 12.46 -6.69
CA ARG A 80 2.90 13.56 -7.18
C ARG A 80 2.85 14.74 -6.22
N ARG A 81 1.65 15.20 -5.85
CA ARG A 81 1.46 16.33 -4.93
C ARG A 81 2.10 16.10 -3.57
N LYS A 82 2.16 14.85 -3.10
CA LYS A 82 2.76 14.51 -1.82
C LYS A 82 4.28 14.43 -1.87
N TYR A 83 4.84 13.71 -2.85
CA TYR A 83 6.27 13.34 -2.87
C TYR A 83 7.11 14.13 -3.87
N SER A 84 6.49 14.86 -4.79
CA SER A 84 7.16 15.70 -5.79
C SER A 84 6.29 16.90 -6.18
N PRO A 85 5.88 17.74 -5.21
CA PRO A 85 5.00 18.87 -5.47
C PRO A 85 5.67 19.92 -6.36
N HIS A 86 4.90 20.50 -7.29
CA HIS A 86 5.27 21.79 -7.85
C HIS A 86 5.08 22.91 -6.81
N PRO A 87 5.84 24.01 -6.87
CA PRO A 87 5.77 25.11 -5.88
C PRO A 87 4.36 25.67 -5.66
N ASP A 88 3.54 25.70 -6.71
CA ASP A 88 2.17 26.24 -6.67
C ASP A 88 1.09 25.15 -6.47
N GLU A 89 1.50 23.90 -6.29
CA GLU A 89 0.57 22.77 -6.23
C GLU A 89 0.02 22.57 -4.82
N LYS A 90 -1.31 22.53 -4.70
CA LYS A 90 -1.99 22.30 -3.44
C LYS A 90 -2.02 20.81 -3.09
N PRO A 91 -2.02 20.45 -1.79
CA PRO A 91 -2.29 19.08 -1.36
C PRO A 91 -3.62 18.56 -1.92
N PHE A 92 -3.74 17.25 -2.03
CA PHE A 92 -4.97 16.60 -2.47
C PHE A 92 -6.11 16.92 -1.50
N THR A 93 -7.20 17.46 -2.04
CA THR A 93 -8.28 18.07 -1.26
C THR A 93 -9.34 17.05 -0.84
N LEU A 94 -10.17 17.39 0.16
CA LEU A 94 -11.31 16.55 0.57
C LEU A 94 -12.26 16.26 -0.60
N ALA A 95 -12.52 17.24 -1.47
CA ALA A 95 -13.36 17.03 -2.64
C ALA A 95 -12.76 16.02 -3.64
N GLU A 96 -11.43 16.00 -3.78
CA GLU A 96 -10.75 15.01 -4.61
C GLU A 96 -10.69 13.63 -3.94
N TRP A 97 -10.56 13.57 -2.61
CA TRP A 97 -10.71 12.31 -1.86
C TRP A 97 -12.13 11.75 -1.97
N ASP A 98 -13.15 12.59 -1.89
CA ASP A 98 -14.55 12.21 -2.06
C ASP A 98 -14.87 11.83 -3.50
N ALA A 99 -14.22 12.43 -4.49
CA ALA A 99 -14.29 11.98 -5.87
C ALA A 99 -13.79 10.52 -5.99
N LEU A 100 -12.56 10.27 -5.52
CA LEU A 100 -11.91 8.97 -5.61
C LEU A 100 -12.59 7.87 -4.77
N LEU A 101 -12.89 8.17 -3.51
CA LEU A 101 -13.29 7.20 -2.48
C LEU A 101 -14.74 7.38 -2.00
N GLY A 102 -15.51 8.30 -2.60
CA GLY A 102 -16.84 8.67 -2.11
C GLY A 102 -17.90 7.59 -2.20
N HIS A 103 -17.65 6.55 -2.97
CA HIS A 103 -18.51 5.38 -3.19
C HIS A 103 -18.15 4.20 -2.27
N ILE A 104 -17.17 4.38 -1.39
CA ILE A 104 -16.58 3.36 -0.52
C ILE A 104 -16.65 3.83 0.94
N SER A 105 -16.88 2.89 1.85
CA SER A 105 -16.94 3.14 3.29
C SER A 105 -15.73 2.63 4.07
N ALA A 106 -14.91 1.74 3.49
CA ALA A 106 -13.67 1.27 4.10
C ALA A 106 -12.51 1.28 3.10
N VAL A 107 -11.29 1.54 3.57
CA VAL A 107 -10.09 1.52 2.71
C VAL A 107 -9.00 0.68 3.34
N THR A 108 -8.19 0.00 2.53
CA THR A 108 -7.05 -0.80 2.99
C THR A 108 -5.94 -0.90 1.94
N ASP A 109 -4.71 -1.21 2.37
CA ASP A 109 -3.51 -1.36 1.53
C ASP A 109 -2.94 -0.04 0.96
N SER A 110 -1.93 -0.16 0.12
CA SER A 110 -1.39 0.96 -0.66
C SER A 110 -2.27 1.29 -1.87
N PRO A 111 -2.30 2.54 -2.34
CA PRO A 111 -1.55 3.71 -1.83
C PRO A 111 -2.18 4.41 -0.61
N ILE A 112 -3.32 3.93 -0.09
CA ILE A 112 -4.08 4.57 1.00
C ILE A 112 -3.23 4.79 2.25
N ASN A 113 -2.49 3.78 2.69
CA ASN A 113 -1.62 3.87 3.87
C ASN A 113 -0.57 5.00 3.79
N ALA A 114 -0.09 5.33 2.59
CA ALA A 114 0.85 6.42 2.38
C ALA A 114 0.23 7.79 2.69
N PHE A 115 -1.10 7.92 2.74
CA PHE A 115 -1.85 9.15 3.05
C PHE A 115 -2.52 9.11 4.43
N ALA A 116 -2.01 8.30 5.36
CA ALA A 116 -2.59 8.15 6.69
C ALA A 116 -2.89 9.49 7.41
N PRO A 117 -1.96 10.46 7.53
CA PRO A 117 -2.25 11.74 8.18
C PRO A 117 -3.34 12.56 7.47
N GLU A 118 -3.30 12.60 6.13
CA GLU A 118 -4.24 13.36 5.32
C GLU A 118 -5.65 12.76 5.39
N LEU A 119 -5.76 11.43 5.33
CA LEU A 119 -7.05 10.74 5.39
C LEU A 119 -7.68 10.77 6.78
N ILE A 120 -6.87 10.68 7.85
CA ILE A 120 -7.36 10.85 9.23
C ILE A 120 -7.89 12.29 9.42
N THR A 121 -7.19 13.28 8.89
CA THR A 121 -7.63 14.68 8.95
C THR A 121 -8.89 14.93 8.11
N ALA A 122 -8.96 14.33 6.92
CA ALA A 122 -10.10 14.46 6.01
C ALA A 122 -11.37 13.77 6.54
N TYR A 123 -11.21 12.66 7.27
CA TYR A 123 -12.31 11.82 7.75
C TYR A 123 -12.21 11.58 9.27
N PRO A 124 -12.39 12.61 10.10
CA PRO A 124 -12.14 12.53 11.55
C PRO A 124 -13.08 11.59 12.30
N ASN A 125 -14.23 11.24 11.72
CA ASN A 125 -15.20 10.30 12.30
C ASN A 125 -14.92 8.84 11.92
N ALA A 126 -14.01 8.58 10.97
CA ALA A 126 -13.69 7.23 10.55
C ALA A 126 -12.82 6.55 11.61
N LYS A 127 -13.09 5.27 11.87
CA LYS A 127 -12.27 4.46 12.77
C LYS A 127 -10.96 4.11 12.08
N VAL A 128 -9.85 4.21 12.80
CA VAL A 128 -8.54 3.81 12.31
C VAL A 128 -8.24 2.39 12.77
N VAL A 129 -7.85 1.53 11.82
CA VAL A 129 -7.40 0.16 12.08
C VAL A 129 -5.98 0.01 11.57
N LEU A 130 -5.07 -0.42 12.44
CA LEU A 130 -3.71 -0.78 12.08
C LEU A 130 -3.52 -2.27 12.34
N VAL A 131 -3.31 -3.04 11.27
CA VAL A 131 -2.97 -4.47 11.39
C VAL A 131 -1.46 -4.58 11.27
N GLU A 132 -0.85 -5.03 12.36
CA GLU A 132 0.58 -5.17 12.50
C GLU A 132 1.01 -6.63 12.30
N ARG A 133 2.29 -6.80 12.01
CA ARG A 133 2.96 -8.08 11.85
C ARG A 133 4.40 -7.91 12.31
N ASP A 134 4.98 -8.98 12.82
CA ASP A 134 6.42 -9.08 13.07
C ASP A 134 7.22 -8.54 11.87
N VAL A 135 8.19 -7.67 12.15
CA VAL A 135 8.87 -6.85 11.14
C VAL A 135 9.68 -7.74 10.20
N GLU A 136 10.42 -8.71 10.72
CA GLU A 136 11.22 -9.65 9.95
C GLU A 136 10.35 -10.54 9.05
N ASP A 137 9.25 -11.07 9.57
CA ASP A 137 8.29 -11.87 8.80
C ASP A 137 7.59 -11.05 7.72
N TRP A 138 7.20 -9.82 8.06
CA TRP A 138 6.62 -8.88 7.11
C TRP A 138 7.61 -8.57 5.99
N TYR A 139 8.85 -8.19 6.33
CA TYR A 139 9.87 -7.83 5.35
C TYR A 139 10.15 -8.98 4.39
N ARG A 140 10.35 -10.21 4.89
CA ARG A 140 10.52 -11.40 4.04
C ARG A 140 9.35 -11.59 3.07
N SER A 141 8.12 -11.42 3.54
CA SER A 141 6.92 -11.51 2.71
C SER A 141 6.83 -10.37 1.69
N PHE A 142 7.18 -9.15 2.09
CA PHE A 142 7.16 -7.95 1.25
C PHE A 142 8.22 -8.01 0.15
N GLU A 143 9.45 -8.38 0.48
CA GLU A 143 10.54 -8.56 -0.48
C GLU A 143 10.19 -9.60 -1.56
N LYS A 144 9.69 -10.76 -1.12
CA LYS A 144 9.34 -11.86 -2.02
C LYS A 144 8.17 -11.54 -2.94
N ASN A 145 7.11 -10.90 -2.43
CA ASN A 145 5.85 -10.74 -3.18
C ASN A 145 5.69 -9.37 -3.85
N VAL A 146 6.32 -8.33 -3.30
CA VAL A 146 6.17 -6.95 -3.77
C VAL A 146 7.45 -6.50 -4.46
N ILE A 147 8.58 -6.44 -3.73
CA ILE A 147 9.83 -5.88 -4.27
C ILE A 147 10.30 -6.67 -5.50
N SER A 148 10.33 -8.01 -5.39
CA SER A 148 10.78 -8.88 -6.49
C SER A 148 9.90 -8.73 -7.75
N SER A 149 8.58 -8.55 -7.58
CA SER A 149 7.63 -8.33 -8.68
C SER A 149 7.87 -7.00 -9.40
N PHE A 150 8.11 -5.92 -8.64
CA PHE A 150 8.43 -4.60 -9.22
C PHE A 150 9.84 -4.54 -9.82
N ALA A 151 10.80 -5.28 -9.26
CA ALA A 151 12.18 -5.31 -9.75
C ALA A 151 12.39 -6.20 -10.99
N ALA A 152 11.42 -7.06 -11.33
CA ALA A 152 11.55 -8.03 -12.42
C ALA A 152 11.85 -7.33 -13.77
N PRO A 153 12.81 -7.84 -14.57
CA PRO A 153 13.15 -7.26 -15.88
C PRO A 153 11.95 -7.18 -16.84
N MET A 154 11.06 -8.16 -16.77
CA MET A 154 9.84 -8.19 -17.57
C MET A 154 8.93 -6.99 -17.27
N THR A 155 8.80 -6.60 -15.99
CA THR A 155 8.02 -5.43 -15.58
C THR A 155 8.52 -4.14 -16.23
N ARG A 156 9.85 -3.96 -16.32
CA ARG A 156 10.47 -2.80 -16.98
C ARG A 156 10.15 -2.72 -18.48
N VAL A 157 10.04 -3.86 -19.14
CA VAL A 157 9.65 -3.94 -20.55
C VAL A 157 8.17 -3.61 -20.70
N LEU A 158 7.31 -4.23 -19.89
CA LEU A 158 5.85 -4.03 -19.95
C LEU A 158 5.43 -2.57 -19.70
N VAL A 159 6.07 -1.90 -18.74
CA VAL A 159 5.84 -0.46 -18.45
C VAL A 159 6.11 0.43 -19.67
N LYS A 160 7.07 0.06 -20.52
CA LYS A 160 7.39 0.82 -21.75
C LYS A 160 6.41 0.53 -22.89
N LEU A 161 5.85 -0.69 -22.93
CA LEU A 161 4.97 -1.13 -24.01
C LEU A 161 3.53 -0.64 -23.84
N ASP A 162 3.05 -0.47 -22.62
CA ASP A 162 1.75 0.13 -22.31
C ASP A 162 1.93 1.30 -21.33
N PRO A 163 2.14 2.53 -21.84
CA PRO A 163 2.26 3.71 -20.98
C PRO A 163 0.94 4.08 -20.29
N GLY A 164 -0.19 3.53 -20.73
CA GLY A 164 -1.52 3.83 -20.23
C GLY A 164 -1.81 3.15 -18.91
N PHE A 165 -2.05 1.85 -18.90
CA PHE A 165 -2.44 1.13 -17.69
C PHE A 165 -1.23 0.64 -16.90
N ILE A 166 -0.36 -0.16 -17.52
CA ILE A 166 0.83 -0.72 -16.87
C ILE A 166 1.82 0.40 -16.50
N GLY A 167 1.96 1.40 -17.38
CA GLY A 167 2.84 2.55 -17.15
C GLY A 167 2.43 3.40 -15.94
N LYS A 168 1.13 3.69 -15.79
CA LYS A 168 0.62 4.41 -14.61
C LYS A 168 0.80 3.60 -13.33
N GLN A 169 0.52 2.30 -13.36
CA GLN A 169 0.80 1.41 -12.23
C GLN A 169 2.28 1.39 -11.85
N GLY A 170 3.18 1.35 -12.84
CA GLY A 170 4.62 1.41 -12.61
C GLY A 170 5.04 2.71 -11.91
N LYS A 171 4.49 3.86 -12.31
CA LYS A 171 4.75 5.15 -11.65
C LYS A 171 4.23 5.21 -10.22
N ILE A 172 3.02 4.70 -9.97
CA ILE A 172 2.50 4.55 -8.59
C ILE A 172 3.44 3.67 -7.77
N GLY A 173 3.85 2.53 -8.32
CA GLY A 173 4.84 1.63 -7.71
C GLY A 173 6.15 2.33 -7.39
N GLU A 174 6.66 3.20 -8.26
CA GLU A 174 7.88 3.99 -8.00
C GLU A 174 7.71 4.93 -6.80
N PHE A 175 6.60 5.67 -6.72
CA PHE A 175 6.31 6.51 -5.55
C PHE A 175 6.22 5.69 -4.27
N LEU A 176 5.53 4.54 -4.32
CA LEU A 176 5.40 3.64 -3.18
C LEU A 176 6.75 3.06 -2.76
N MET A 177 7.60 2.65 -3.70
CA MET A 177 8.94 2.15 -3.39
C MET A 177 9.83 3.23 -2.78
N ARG A 178 9.72 4.49 -3.23
CA ARG A 178 10.42 5.63 -2.58
C ARG A 178 9.92 5.87 -1.16
N TYR A 179 8.61 5.85 -0.95
CA TYR A 179 8.00 5.92 0.38
C TYR A 179 8.49 4.80 1.29
N MET A 180 8.52 3.56 0.79
CA MET A 180 9.01 2.39 1.53
C MET A 180 10.51 2.46 1.80
N ALA A 181 11.32 3.02 0.90
CA ALA A 181 12.74 3.24 1.15
C ALA A 181 12.98 4.27 2.27
N ILE A 182 12.17 5.33 2.33
CA ILE A 182 12.20 6.30 3.44
C ILE A 182 11.78 5.61 4.75
N LEU A 183 10.71 4.82 4.74
CA LEU A 183 10.30 4.03 5.89
C LEU A 183 11.37 3.02 6.31
N GLN A 184 12.03 2.33 5.38
CA GLN A 184 13.13 1.41 5.67
C GLN A 184 14.38 2.12 6.18
N PHE A 185 14.63 3.36 5.78
CA PHE A 185 15.71 4.15 6.36
C PHE A 185 15.40 4.51 7.81
N VAL A 186 14.15 4.94 8.09
CA VAL A 186 13.68 5.28 9.44
C VAL A 186 13.61 4.04 10.34
N LEU A 187 12.91 2.99 9.90
CA LEU A 187 12.78 1.72 10.61
C LEU A 187 14.10 0.96 10.68
N GLY A 188 14.94 1.03 9.65
CA GLY A 188 16.28 0.44 9.64
C GLY A 188 17.21 1.14 10.62
N HIS A 189 17.05 2.44 10.83
CA HIS A 189 17.73 3.16 11.91
C HIS A 189 17.21 2.72 13.28
N GLU A 190 15.89 2.60 13.49
CA GLU A 190 15.33 2.10 14.75
C GLU A 190 15.72 0.65 15.07
N VAL A 191 15.67 -0.25 14.09
CA VAL A 191 16.09 -1.65 14.24
C VAL A 191 17.61 -1.76 14.43
N ALA A 192 18.39 -0.90 13.79
CA ALA A 192 19.84 -0.81 14.03
C ALA A 192 20.13 -0.31 15.45
N LEU A 193 19.40 0.71 15.93
CA LEU A 193 19.50 1.20 17.29
C LEU A 193 19.08 0.14 18.32
N GLU A 194 17.99 -0.59 18.10
CA GLU A 194 17.55 -1.67 19.00
C GLU A 194 18.57 -2.82 19.05
N LYS A 195 19.21 -3.13 17.91
CA LYS A 195 20.31 -4.10 17.86
C LYS A 195 21.57 -3.58 18.57
N ILE A 196 21.89 -2.30 18.45
CA ILE A 196 23.01 -1.66 19.17
C ILE A 196 22.75 -1.69 20.67
N ASP A 197 21.55 -1.30 21.13
CA ASP A 197 21.16 -1.35 22.55
C ASP A 197 21.24 -2.77 23.12
N ARG A 198 20.77 -3.79 22.38
CA ARG A 198 20.90 -5.19 22.81
C ARG A 198 22.36 -5.67 22.86
N ILE A 199 23.22 -5.19 21.97
CA ILE A 199 24.66 -5.50 21.99
C ILE A 199 25.34 -4.80 23.16
N GLU A 200 25.00 -3.55 23.46
CA GLU A 200 25.54 -2.81 24.60
C GLU A 200 25.07 -3.40 25.93
N LEU A 201 23.78 -3.73 26.08
CA LEU A 201 23.24 -4.43 27.25
C LEU A 201 23.93 -5.77 27.47
N ARG A 202 24.19 -6.53 26.40
CA ARG A 202 24.89 -7.81 26.49
C ARG A 202 26.37 -7.64 26.87
N ARG A 203 27.05 -6.62 26.32
CA ARG A 203 28.43 -6.28 26.72
C ARG A 203 28.54 -5.87 28.18
N LEU A 204 27.57 -5.10 28.69
CA LEU A 204 27.52 -4.68 30.09
C LEU A 204 27.28 -5.89 31.02
N GLN A 205 26.39 -6.80 30.64
CA GLN A 205 26.16 -8.06 31.37
C GLN A 205 27.39 -8.97 31.36
N ASP A 206 28.05 -9.13 30.20
CA ASP A 206 29.27 -9.92 30.09
C ASP A 206 30.43 -9.31 30.92
N SER A 207 30.53 -7.97 30.99
CA SER A 207 31.55 -7.30 31.82
C SER A 207 31.27 -7.41 33.32
N ASP A 208 30.01 -7.36 33.74
CA ASP A 208 29.64 -7.52 35.15
C ASP A 208 29.91 -8.96 35.63
N ASP A 209 29.64 -9.96 34.78
CA ASP A 209 29.95 -11.37 35.07
C ASP A 209 31.47 -11.63 35.14
N GLU A 210 32.28 -10.93 34.36
CA GLU A 210 33.75 -11.04 34.39
C GLU A 210 34.34 -10.37 35.65
N VAL A 211 33.82 -9.20 36.03
CA VAL A 211 34.18 -8.50 37.27
C VAL A 211 33.78 -9.31 38.51
N LEU A 212 32.60 -9.94 38.51
CA LEU A 212 32.16 -10.80 39.60
C LEU A 212 33.02 -12.06 39.74
N LYS A 213 33.53 -12.64 38.65
CA LYS A 213 34.47 -13.78 38.71
C LYS A 213 35.82 -13.37 39.29
N LEU A 214 36.34 -12.21 38.92
CA LEU A 214 37.62 -11.69 39.45
C LEU A 214 37.55 -11.26 40.92
N ALA A 215 36.36 -11.00 41.46
CA ALA A 215 36.16 -10.65 42.87
C ALA A 215 36.04 -11.87 43.81
N HIS A 216 36.00 -13.10 43.26
CA HIS A 216 35.83 -14.34 44.01
C HIS A 216 37.07 -15.26 44.03
N ASP A 217 38.18 -14.84 43.41
CA ASP A 217 39.52 -15.46 43.50
C ASP A 217 40.45 -14.62 44.42
#